data_AF-A0A7X7B061-F1
#
_entry.id   AF-A0A7X7B061-F1
#
_cell.length_a   1.000
_cell.length_b   1.000
_cell.length_c   1.000
_cell.angle_alpha   90.00
_cell.angle_beta   90.00
_cell.angle_gamma   90.00
#
_symmetry.space_group_name_H-M   'P 1'
#
loop_
_entity.id
_entity.type
_entity.pdbx_description
1 polymer ?
#
loop_
_entity_poly.entity_id
_entity_poly.type
_entity_poly.pdbx_seq_one_letter_code
_entity_poly.pdbx_strand_id
1 'polypeptide(L)'
;MKQRCLSAPELSLYLETQAPAVGDLGPEDRAAVLRIAQRLAQRGLPLRFILATVRSTIELLRTPPTAAPSPTPAEARADERHIAARRLAEHTRATLREARAARRSNEVRRMRCVLRSIDRSRLRDTLGEEGGNLIREIDHTLDRLDTPVRRGRPRSHRLMV
;
A
#
# COMPACT_ATOMS: atom_id res chain seq x y z
N MET A 1 -1.51 45.33 7.39
CA MET A 1 -2.93 45.33 7.83
C MET A 1 -3.11 44.23 8.85
N LYS A 2 -3.39 44.55 10.12
CA LYS A 2 -3.58 43.56 11.20
C LYS A 2 -4.88 42.78 10.92
N GLN A 3 -4.78 41.51 10.57
CA GLN A 3 -5.95 40.64 10.45
C GLN A 3 -6.55 40.47 11.85
N ARG A 4 -7.71 41.06 12.09
CA ARG A 4 -8.50 40.83 13.31
C ARG A 4 -8.87 39.35 13.34
N CYS A 5 -8.35 38.61 14.32
CA CYS A 5 -8.83 37.28 14.62
C CYS A 5 -10.25 37.42 15.17
N LEU A 6 -11.25 37.01 14.40
CA LEU A 6 -12.64 36.96 14.87
C LEU A 6 -12.75 35.89 15.96
N SER A 7 -13.46 36.21 17.02
CA SER A 7 -13.82 35.25 18.07
C SER A 7 -14.80 34.20 17.52
N ALA A 8 -14.87 33.04 18.16
CA ALA A 8 -15.79 31.96 17.79
C ALA A 8 -17.25 32.41 17.56
N PRO A 9 -17.87 33.26 18.40
CA PRO A 9 -19.23 33.75 18.16
C PRO A 9 -19.35 34.69 16.96
N GLU A 10 -18.34 35.54 16.71
CA GLU A 10 -18.31 36.45 15.55
C GLU A 10 -18.15 35.67 14.24
N LEU A 11 -17.38 34.59 14.25
CA LEU A 11 -17.18 33.72 13.11
C LEU A 11 -18.48 32.96 12.75
N SER A 12 -19.21 32.46 13.75
CA SER A 12 -20.51 31.82 13.53
C SER A 12 -21.53 32.78 12.93
N LEU A 13 -21.65 34.00 13.48
CA LEU A 13 -22.56 35.03 12.98
C LEU A 13 -22.20 35.46 11.54
N TYR A 14 -20.90 35.59 11.27
CA TYR A 14 -20.40 35.92 9.93
C TYR A 14 -20.72 34.84 8.90
N LEU A 15 -20.54 33.57 9.26
CA LEU A 15 -20.84 32.43 8.38
C LEU A 15 -22.34 32.26 8.15
N GLU A 16 -23.18 32.47 9.16
CA GLU A 16 -24.64 32.43 9.01
C GLU A 16 -25.15 33.55 8.11
N THR A 17 -24.55 34.74 8.20
CA THR A 17 -24.92 35.89 7.35
C THR A 17 -24.45 35.71 5.90
N GLN A 18 -23.27 35.14 5.68
CA GLN A 18 -22.63 35.07 4.36
C GLN A 18 -22.81 33.72 3.64
N ALA A 19 -23.31 32.71 4.35
CA ALA A 19 -23.62 31.39 3.82
C ALA A 19 -24.95 30.89 4.46
N PRO A 20 -26.12 31.40 3.99
CA PRO A 20 -27.42 30.95 4.49
C PRO A 20 -27.62 29.44 4.34
N ALA A 21 -26.87 28.85 3.40
CA ALA A 21 -26.78 27.41 3.17
C ALA A 21 -26.30 26.57 4.38
N VAL A 22 -25.68 27.20 5.40
CA VAL A 22 -25.33 26.58 6.68
C VAL A 22 -26.59 26.27 7.51
N GLY A 23 -27.64 27.07 7.36
CA GLY A 23 -28.90 26.90 8.07
C GLY A 23 -29.73 25.70 7.60
N ASP A 24 -29.51 25.24 6.37
CA ASP A 24 -30.21 24.09 5.79
C ASP A 24 -29.54 22.74 6.14
N LEU A 25 -28.42 22.76 6.88
CA LEU A 25 -27.70 21.56 7.30
C LEU A 25 -28.28 21.01 8.60
N GLY A 26 -28.18 19.69 8.77
CA GLY A 26 -28.46 19.04 10.04
C GLY A 26 -27.58 19.58 11.19
N PRO A 27 -28.01 19.46 12.46
CA PRO A 27 -27.29 20.02 13.60
C PRO A 27 -25.86 19.45 13.74
N GLU A 28 -25.63 18.19 13.36
CA GLU A 28 -24.31 17.55 13.40
C GLU A 28 -23.36 18.09 12.32
N ASP A 29 -23.86 18.23 11.08
CA ASP A 29 -23.11 18.77 9.94
C ASP A 29 -22.76 20.24 10.16
N ARG A 30 -23.70 21.02 10.70
CA ARG A 30 -23.47 22.42 11.09
C ARG A 30 -22.36 22.51 12.14
N ALA A 31 -22.37 21.66 13.17
CA ALA A 31 -21.32 21.64 14.18
C ALA A 31 -19.95 21.24 13.60
N ALA A 32 -19.91 20.31 12.63
CA ALA A 32 -18.69 19.91 11.94
C ALA A 32 -18.10 21.05 11.08
N VAL A 33 -18.93 21.74 10.31
CA VAL A 33 -18.54 22.89 9.49
C VAL A 33 -18.00 24.04 10.34
N LEU A 34 -18.67 24.36 11.46
CA LEU A 34 -18.20 25.39 12.40
C LEU A 34 -16.85 25.02 13.03
N ARG A 35 -16.64 23.75 13.36
CA ARG A 35 -15.35 23.25 13.89
C ARG A 35 -14.22 23.39 12.88
N ILE A 36 -14.49 23.13 11.60
CA ILE A 36 -13.52 23.33 10.51
C ILE A 36 -13.19 24.82 10.39
N ALA A 37 -14.20 25.69 10.35
CA ALA A 37 -13.99 27.13 10.26
C ALA A 37 -13.17 27.68 11.44
N GLN A 38 -13.44 27.22 12.66
CA GLN A 38 -12.69 27.61 13.86
C GLN A 38 -11.22 27.16 13.79
N ARG A 39 -10.95 25.92 13.34
CA ARG A 39 -9.57 25.44 13.14
C ARG A 39 -8.81 26.27 12.11
N LEU A 40 -9.47 26.68 11.02
CA LEU A 40 -8.86 27.51 9.99
C LEU A 40 -8.58 28.93 10.51
N ALA A 41 -9.49 29.49 11.32
CA ALA A 41 -9.29 30.78 11.97
C ALA A 41 -8.14 30.75 12.98
N GLN A 42 -8.01 29.68 13.78
CA GLN A 42 -6.89 29.48 14.71
C GLN A 42 -5.53 29.36 13.99
N ARG A 43 -5.54 28.87 12.75
CA ARG A 43 -4.36 28.83 11.87
C ARG A 43 -4.03 30.17 11.21
N GLY A 44 -4.78 31.23 11.51
CA GLY A 44 -4.56 32.57 10.97
C GLY A 44 -4.94 32.69 9.48
N LEU A 45 -5.84 31.84 8.98
CA LEU A 45 -6.23 31.90 7.57
C LEU A 45 -7.16 33.09 7.29
N PRO A 46 -7.05 33.75 6.12
CA PRO A 46 -7.93 34.84 5.75
C PRO A 46 -9.40 34.41 5.68
N LEU A 47 -10.31 35.26 6.17
CA LEU A 47 -11.75 34.97 6.22
C LEU A 47 -12.35 34.56 4.87
N ARG A 48 -11.89 35.15 3.76
CA ARG A 48 -12.29 34.76 2.40
C ARG A 48 -11.99 33.30 2.08
N PHE A 49 -10.88 32.77 2.58
CA PHE A 49 -10.45 31.39 2.38
C PHE A 49 -11.27 30.44 3.24
N ILE A 50 -11.52 30.83 4.50
CA ILE A 50 -12.40 30.09 5.40
C ILE A 50 -13.80 29.96 4.80
N LEU A 51 -14.35 31.07 4.28
CA LEU A 51 -15.66 31.10 3.66
C LEU A 51 -15.73 30.26 2.38
N ALA A 52 -14.70 30.29 1.53
CA ALA A 52 -14.63 29.41 0.35
C ALA A 52 -14.58 27.92 0.76
N THR A 53 -13.80 27.59 1.79
CA THR A 53 -13.67 26.22 2.30
C THR A 53 -14.98 25.72 2.89
N VAL A 54 -15.66 26.56 3.68
CA VAL A 54 -16.98 26.28 4.25
C VAL A 54 -17.99 26.05 3.14
N ARG A 55 -18.09 26.94 2.15
CA ARG A 55 -19.01 26.77 1.00
C ARG A 55 -18.78 25.47 0.25
N SER A 56 -17.52 25.13 -0.05
CA SER A 56 -17.16 23.87 -0.71
C SER A 56 -17.53 22.64 0.14
N THR A 57 -17.34 22.72 1.46
CA THR A 57 -17.72 21.63 2.39
C THR A 57 -19.23 21.45 2.44
N ILE A 58 -20.00 22.55 2.44
CA ILE A 58 -21.47 22.51 2.40
C ILE A 58 -21.96 21.89 1.09
N GLU A 59 -21.33 22.24 -0.03
CA GLU A 59 -21.65 21.68 -1.35
C GLU A 59 -21.42 20.16 -1.38
N LEU A 60 -20.31 19.68 -0.80
CA LEU A 60 -20.03 18.25 -0.66
C LEU A 60 -21.05 17.54 0.24
N LEU A 61 -21.45 18.14 1.36
CA LEU A 61 -22.45 17.57 2.28
C LEU A 61 -23.87 17.55 1.68
N ARG A 62 -24.18 18.50 0.79
CA ARG A 62 -25.45 18.55 0.05
C ARG A 62 -25.48 17.61 -1.14
N THR A 63 -24.32 17.20 -1.64
CA THR A 63 -24.25 16.20 -2.70
C THR A 63 -24.68 14.88 -2.07
N PRO A 64 -25.82 14.27 -2.46
CA PRO A 64 -26.17 12.94 -1.99
C PRO A 64 -24.98 12.02 -2.30
N PRO A 65 -24.68 11.01 -1.46
CA PRO A 65 -23.57 10.10 -1.72
C PRO A 65 -23.78 9.53 -3.12
N THR A 66 -23.06 10.10 -4.08
CA THR A 66 -23.04 9.61 -5.44
C THR A 66 -22.46 8.22 -5.28
N ALA A 67 -23.28 7.21 -5.55
CA ALA A 67 -22.86 5.83 -5.55
C ALA A 67 -21.46 5.77 -6.17
N ALA A 68 -20.50 5.24 -5.41
CA ALA A 68 -19.09 5.24 -5.77
C ALA A 68 -18.97 4.99 -7.28
N PRO A 69 -18.27 5.85 -8.04
CA PRO A 69 -18.20 5.68 -9.48
C PRO A 69 -17.73 4.26 -9.74
N SER A 70 -18.53 3.49 -10.46
CA SER A 70 -18.18 2.11 -10.80
C SER A 70 -16.79 2.13 -11.43
N PRO A 71 -15.84 1.31 -10.95
CA PRO A 71 -14.46 1.38 -11.39
C PRO A 71 -14.44 1.29 -12.91
N THR A 72 -13.73 2.21 -13.55
CA THR A 72 -13.61 2.18 -15.01
C THR A 72 -12.95 0.86 -15.43
N PRO A 73 -13.24 0.31 -16.62
CA PRO A 73 -12.63 -0.93 -17.08
C PRO A 73 -11.09 -0.91 -17.07
N ALA A 74 -10.48 0.28 -17.12
CA ALA A 74 -9.04 0.47 -17.02
C ALA A 74 -8.52 0.31 -15.57
N GLU A 75 -9.24 0.83 -14.58
CA GLU A 75 -8.90 0.71 -13.16
C GLU A 75 -9.07 -0.73 -12.67
N ALA A 76 -10.15 -1.40 -13.05
CA ALA A 76 -10.35 -2.82 -12.75
C ALA A 76 -9.22 -3.71 -13.32
N ARG A 77 -8.75 -3.40 -14.53
CA ARG A 77 -7.59 -4.10 -15.15
C ARG A 77 -6.27 -3.78 -14.46
N ALA A 78 -6.10 -2.57 -13.95
CA ALA A 78 -4.92 -2.19 -13.17
C ALA A 78 -4.88 -2.95 -11.83
N ASP A 79 -6.04 -3.07 -11.18
CA ASP A 79 -6.19 -3.83 -9.93
C ASP A 79 -5.95 -5.32 -10.14
N GLU A 80 -6.50 -5.92 -11.20
CA GLU A 80 -6.25 -7.33 -11.53
C GLU A 80 -4.76 -7.62 -11.77
N ARG A 81 -4.08 -6.73 -12.49
CA ARG A 81 -2.63 -6.83 -12.72
C ARG A 81 -1.85 -6.70 -11.41
N HIS A 82 -2.25 -5.76 -10.55
CA HIS A 82 -1.62 -5.56 -9.26
C HIS A 82 -1.81 -6.75 -8.32
N ILE A 83 -3.02 -7.33 -8.31
CA ILE A 83 -3.33 -8.55 -7.54
C ILE A 83 -2.54 -9.74 -8.08
N ALA A 84 -2.45 -9.91 -9.41
CA ALA A 84 -1.68 -10.99 -10.03
C ALA A 84 -0.18 -10.86 -9.73
N ALA A 85 0.38 -9.65 -9.82
CA ALA A 85 1.77 -9.36 -9.46
C ALA A 85 2.03 -9.71 -7.99
N ARG A 86 1.15 -9.28 -7.08
CA ARG A 86 1.27 -9.59 -5.65
C ARG A 86 1.25 -11.09 -5.38
N ARG A 87 0.33 -11.83 -6.00
CA ARG A 87 0.27 -13.31 -5.89
C ARG A 87 1.56 -13.97 -6.38
N LEU A 88 2.13 -13.49 -7.49
CA LEU A 88 3.39 -14.01 -8.03
C LEU A 88 4.57 -13.76 -7.07
N ALA A 89 4.66 -12.55 -6.51
CA ALA A 89 5.69 -12.19 -5.55
C ALA A 89 5.56 -13.02 -4.25
N GLU A 90 4.36 -13.16 -3.71
CA GLU A 90 4.08 -13.96 -2.52
C GLU A 90 4.42 -15.44 -2.73
N HIS A 91 4.01 -16.01 -3.86
CA HIS A 91 4.34 -17.40 -4.21
C HIS A 91 5.85 -17.61 -4.29
N THR A 92 6.56 -16.74 -5.01
CA THR A 92 8.02 -16.82 -5.18
C THR A 92 8.76 -16.73 -3.84
N ARG A 93 8.34 -15.80 -2.97
CA ARG A 93 8.89 -15.66 -1.61
C ARG A 93 8.62 -16.88 -0.76
N ALA A 94 7.43 -17.48 -0.85
CA ALA A 94 7.10 -18.72 -0.14
C ALA A 94 8.00 -19.87 -0.59
N THR A 95 8.17 -20.05 -1.91
CA THR A 95 9.07 -21.07 -2.47
C THR A 95 10.52 -20.87 -2.02
N LEU A 96 11.01 -19.63 -1.97
CA LEU A 96 12.35 -19.34 -1.46
C LEU A 96 12.49 -19.71 0.03
N ARG A 97 11.47 -19.46 0.85
CA ARG A 97 11.47 -19.88 2.26
C ARG A 97 11.50 -21.40 2.39
N GLU A 98 10.70 -22.12 1.61
CA GLU A 98 10.70 -23.59 1.58
C GLU A 98 12.05 -24.15 1.13
N ALA A 99 12.65 -23.56 0.09
CA ALA A 99 13.96 -23.94 -0.41
C ALA A 99 15.07 -23.73 0.63
N ARG A 100 15.01 -22.64 1.40
CA ARG A 100 15.93 -22.38 2.52
C ARG A 100 15.70 -23.31 3.71
N ALA A 101 14.47 -23.75 3.93
CA ALA A 101 14.10 -24.67 5.00
C ALA A 101 14.39 -26.14 4.67
N ALA A 102 14.57 -26.49 3.39
CA ALA A 102 14.86 -27.85 2.95
C ALA A 102 16.15 -28.39 3.58
N ARG A 103 16.06 -29.55 4.25
CA ARG A 103 17.21 -30.17 4.94
C ARG A 103 17.58 -31.52 4.34
N ARG A 104 16.63 -32.24 3.74
CA ARG A 104 16.86 -33.56 3.17
C ARG A 104 17.34 -33.45 1.73
N SER A 105 18.19 -34.37 1.29
CA SER A 105 18.77 -34.35 -0.06
C SER A 105 17.73 -34.42 -1.19
N ASN A 106 16.64 -35.16 -0.97
CA ASN A 106 15.50 -35.24 -1.90
C ASN A 106 14.71 -33.92 -1.95
N GLU A 107 14.48 -33.27 -0.81
CA GLU A 107 13.84 -31.95 -0.72
C GLU A 107 14.69 -30.89 -1.41
N VAL A 108 16.00 -30.86 -1.13
CA VAL A 108 16.96 -29.95 -1.79
C VAL A 108 16.93 -30.13 -3.31
N ARG A 109 16.94 -31.38 -3.79
CA ARG A 109 16.85 -31.67 -5.23
C ARG A 109 15.52 -31.18 -5.82
N ARG A 110 14.40 -31.43 -5.13
CA ARG A 110 13.07 -30.97 -5.54
C ARG A 110 13.02 -29.44 -5.61
N MET A 111 13.45 -28.76 -4.56
CA MET A 111 13.44 -27.29 -4.48
C MET A 111 14.33 -26.65 -5.54
N ARG A 112 15.45 -27.28 -5.89
CA ARG A 112 16.29 -26.84 -7.01
C ARG A 112 15.55 -26.87 -8.34
N CYS A 113 14.82 -27.94 -8.63
CA CYS A 113 14.01 -28.03 -9.84
C CYS A 113 12.90 -26.96 -9.86
N VAL A 114 12.21 -26.77 -8.73
CA VAL A 114 11.15 -25.76 -8.62
C VAL A 114 11.72 -24.35 -8.84
N LEU A 115 12.81 -23.99 -8.16
CA LEU A 115 13.44 -22.67 -8.34
C LEU A 115 13.94 -22.44 -9.77
N ARG A 116 14.46 -23.47 -10.45
CA ARG A 116 14.87 -23.39 -11.86
C ARG A 116 13.69 -23.26 -12.83
N SER A 117 12.50 -23.73 -12.46
CA SER A 117 11.28 -23.61 -13.28
C SER A 117 10.61 -22.24 -13.18
N ILE A 118 11.02 -21.39 -12.23
CA ILE A 118 10.48 -20.04 -12.11
C ILE A 118 10.95 -19.20 -13.29
N ASP A 119 10.00 -18.63 -14.03
CA ASP A 119 10.28 -17.77 -15.17
C ASP A 119 10.82 -16.40 -14.71
N ARG A 120 12.12 -16.19 -14.95
CA ARG A 120 12.85 -14.97 -14.59
C ARG A 120 12.40 -13.77 -15.40
N SER A 121 12.06 -13.96 -16.68
CA SER A 121 11.60 -12.88 -17.55
C SER A 121 10.25 -12.38 -17.06
N ARG A 122 9.32 -13.31 -16.81
CA ARG A 122 8.01 -12.98 -16.26
C ARG A 122 8.10 -12.27 -14.91
N LEU A 123 9.00 -12.68 -14.01
CA LEU A 123 9.21 -11.99 -12.73
C LEU A 123 9.69 -10.55 -12.93
N ARG A 124 10.66 -10.33 -13.81
CA ARG A 124 11.18 -8.99 -14.08
C ARG A 124 10.13 -8.09 -14.73
N ASP A 125 9.38 -8.61 -15.70
CA ASP A 125 8.39 -7.83 -16.45
C ASP A 125 7.18 -7.45 -15.58
N THR A 126 6.78 -8.33 -14.65
CA THR A 126 5.59 -8.10 -13.80
C THR A 126 5.89 -7.33 -12.51
N LEU A 127 7.09 -7.48 -11.95
CA LEU A 127 7.46 -6.90 -10.64
C LEU A 127 8.53 -5.81 -10.73
N GLY A 128 9.12 -5.56 -11.90
CA GLY A 128 10.19 -4.58 -12.09
C GLY A 128 11.40 -4.86 -11.20
N GLU A 129 11.78 -3.86 -10.39
CA GLU A 129 12.93 -3.95 -9.48
C GLU A 129 12.77 -5.05 -8.43
N GLU A 130 11.56 -5.26 -7.90
CA GLU A 130 11.29 -6.34 -6.95
C GLU A 130 11.54 -7.72 -7.59
N GLY A 131 11.14 -7.88 -8.85
CA GLY A 131 11.43 -9.09 -9.63
C GLY A 131 12.92 -9.31 -9.80
N GLY A 132 13.68 -8.24 -10.06
CA GLY A 132 15.15 -8.28 -10.10
C GLY A 132 15.76 -8.77 -8.79
N ASN A 133 15.26 -8.30 -7.65
CA ASN A 133 15.73 -8.73 -6.33
C ASN A 133 15.39 -10.20 -6.05
N LEU A 134 14.17 -10.64 -6.40
CA LEU A 134 13.77 -12.04 -6.26
C LEU A 134 14.63 -12.98 -7.12
N ILE A 135 14.99 -12.57 -8.34
CA ILE A 135 15.90 -13.35 -9.20
C ILE A 135 17.27 -13.52 -8.54
N ARG A 136 17.86 -12.45 -7.99
CA ARG A 136 19.13 -12.53 -7.25
C ARG A 136 19.02 -13.46 -6.04
N GLU A 137 17.90 -13.43 -5.33
CA GLU A 137 17.66 -14.35 -4.20
C GLU A 137 17.51 -15.80 -4.64
N ILE A 138 16.87 -16.06 -5.79
CA ILE A 138 16.76 -17.39 -6.40
C ILE A 138 18.15 -17.92 -6.73
N ASP A 139 18.96 -17.13 -7.43
CA ASP A 139 20.30 -17.55 -7.85
C ASP A 139 21.20 -17.80 -6.62
N HIS A 140 21.17 -16.90 -5.63
CA HIS A 140 21.89 -17.11 -4.37
C HIS A 140 21.44 -18.37 -3.62
N THR A 141 20.13 -18.66 -3.62
CA THR A 141 19.60 -19.85 -2.96
C THR A 141 20.00 -21.12 -3.72
N LEU A 142 19.98 -21.09 -5.06
CA LEU A 142 20.43 -22.20 -5.91
C LEU A 142 21.92 -22.51 -5.67
N ASP A 143 22.79 -21.50 -5.60
CA ASP A 143 24.22 -21.69 -5.31
C ASP A 143 24.45 -22.37 -3.96
N ARG A 144 23.72 -21.95 -2.92
CA ARG A 144 23.80 -22.59 -1.60
C ARG A 144 23.37 -24.04 -1.65
N LEU A 145 22.32 -24.35 -2.41
CA LEU A 145 21.80 -25.71 -2.57
C LEU A 145 22.68 -26.59 -3.47
N ASP A 146 23.53 -26.00 -4.32
CA ASP A 146 24.50 -26.71 -5.17
C ASP A 146 25.80 -27.05 -4.42
N THR A 147 26.09 -26.40 -3.28
CA THR A 147 27.23 -26.77 -2.42
C THR A 147 27.13 -28.25 -2.01
N PRO A 148 28.07 -29.12 -2.41
CA PRO A 148 28.02 -30.52 -2.05
C PRO A 148 28.18 -30.63 -0.54
N VAL A 149 27.16 -31.20 0.13
CA VAL A 149 27.32 -31.72 1.49
C VAL A 149 28.47 -32.71 1.42
N ARG A 150 29.63 -32.35 2.00
CA ARG A 150 30.81 -33.22 2.07
C ARG A 150 30.35 -34.57 2.62
N ARG A 151 30.14 -35.54 1.73
CA ARG A 151 29.99 -36.94 2.12
C ARG A 151 31.30 -37.28 2.77
N GLY A 152 31.24 -37.49 4.09
CA GLY A 152 32.38 -37.98 4.85
C GLY A 152 33.03 -39.11 4.05
N ARG A 153 34.33 -38.96 3.81
CA ARG A 153 35.21 -39.92 3.16
C ARG A 153 34.79 -41.34 3.58
N PRO A 154 34.59 -42.30 2.67
CA PRO A 154 34.43 -43.68 3.09
C PRO A 154 35.65 -44.01 3.97
N ARG A 155 35.40 -44.44 5.22
CA ARG A 155 36.43 -45.03 6.07
C ARG A 155 36.97 -46.24 5.30
N SER A 156 38.07 -46.02 4.60
CA SER A 156 38.81 -47.05 3.91
C SER A 156 39.14 -48.16 4.90
N HIS A 157 38.75 -49.36 4.49
CA HIS A 157 39.06 -50.67 5.03
C HIS A 157 40.37 -50.76 5.84
N ARG A 158 40.23 -51.27 7.07
CA ARG A 158 40.89 -52.48 7.58
C ARG A 158 42.28 -52.76 6.99
N LEU A 159 43.33 -52.32 7.70
CA LEU A 159 44.62 -53.01 7.67
C LEU A 159 44.68 -53.91 8.91
N MET A 160 44.47 -55.21 8.70
CA MET A 160 44.99 -56.25 9.57
C MET A 160 46.43 -56.51 9.11
N VAL A 161 47.40 -56.22 9.97
CA VAL A 161 48.67 -56.94 10.09
C VAL A 161 48.94 -57.10 11.57
#